data_AF-A0A2N6DFU1-F1
#
_entry.id   AF-A0A2N6DFU1-F1
#
_cell.length_a   1.000
_cell.length_b   1.000
_cell.length_c   1.000
_cell.angle_alpha   90.00
_cell.angle_beta   90.00
_cell.angle_gamma   90.00
#
_symmetry.space_group_name_H-M   'P 1'
#
loop_
_entity.id
_entity.type
_entity.pdbx_description
1 polymer ?
#
loop_
_entity_poly.entity_id
_entity_poly.type
_entity_poly.pdbx_seq_one_letter_code
_entity_poly.pdbx_strand_id
1 'polypeptide(L)'
;MKETTDRLKIAVETSQREEEFPDYLAVQVIEIADNIELYSSVPNLLEKLIFMVLDYNTYAETCCEKIGTSHMDIERILRVIHTHKAVKPE
;
A
#
# COMPACT_ATOMS: atom_id res chain seq x y z
N MET A 1 -12.86 3.64 -9.10
CA MET A 1 -12.47 2.59 -8.12
C MET A 1 -11.81 1.38 -8.77
N LYS A 2 -12.37 0.80 -9.84
CA LYS A 2 -11.75 -0.36 -10.55
C LYS A 2 -10.29 -0.14 -10.96
N GLU A 3 -9.99 1.01 -11.56
CA GLU A 3 -8.61 1.37 -11.95
C GLU A 3 -7.63 1.38 -10.76
N THR A 4 -8.03 1.93 -9.60
CA THR A 4 -7.21 1.97 -8.39
C THR A 4 -6.95 0.56 -7.83
N THR A 5 -7.97 -0.31 -7.85
CA THR A 5 -7.82 -1.72 -7.47
C THR A 5 -6.80 -2.43 -8.35
N ASP A 6 -6.93 -2.29 -9.67
CA ASP A 6 -6.01 -2.93 -10.62
C ASP A 6 -4.57 -2.43 -10.41
N ARG A 7 -4.41 -1.12 -10.17
CA ARG A 7 -3.09 -0.52 -9.89
C ARG A 7 -2.47 -0.97 -8.57
N LEU A 8 -3.25 -1.14 -7.50
CA LEU A 8 -2.75 -1.69 -6.23
C LEU A 8 -2.25 -3.14 -6.41
N LYS A 9 -3.01 -3.96 -7.14
CA LYS A 9 -2.63 -5.35 -7.42
C LYS A 9 -1.35 -5.42 -8.25
N ILE A 10 -1.27 -4.64 -9.33
CA ILE A 10 -0.07 -4.55 -10.17
C ILE A 10 1.15 -4.06 -9.36
N ALA A 11 0.97 -3.08 -8.47
CA ALA A 11 2.06 -2.58 -7.64
C ALA A 11 2.61 -3.68 -6.71
N VAL A 12 1.73 -4.43 -6.04
CA VAL A 12 2.14 -5.55 -5.19
C VAL A 12 2.83 -6.65 -6.00
N GLU A 13 2.26 -7.07 -7.13
CA GLU A 13 2.86 -8.08 -8.00
C GLU A 13 4.24 -7.66 -8.53
N THR A 14 4.39 -6.37 -8.87
CA THR A 14 5.66 -5.81 -9.33
C THR A 14 6.70 -5.84 -8.21
N SER A 15 6.36 -5.34 -7.01
CA SER A 15 7.31 -5.26 -5.90
C SER A 15 7.63 -6.62 -5.26
N GLN A 16 6.72 -7.60 -5.33
CA GLN A 16 7.00 -8.97 -4.89
C GLN A 16 7.87 -9.76 -5.88
N ARG A 17 7.86 -9.43 -7.18
CA ARG A 17 8.72 -10.09 -8.17
C ARG A 17 10.21 -9.86 -7.89
N GLU A 18 10.56 -8.70 -7.34
CA GLU A 18 11.92 -8.38 -6.93
C GLU A 18 12.30 -9.04 -5.59
N GLU A 19 11.41 -9.85 -4.99
CA GLU A 19 11.57 -10.56 -3.69
C GLU A 19 11.86 -9.65 -2.48
N GLU A 20 11.71 -8.34 -2.63
CA GLU A 20 12.01 -7.36 -1.60
C GLU A 20 10.77 -7.01 -0.76
N PHE A 21 9.57 -7.04 -1.36
CA PHE A 21 8.36 -6.57 -0.70
C PHE A 21 7.80 -7.59 0.32
N PRO A 22 7.62 -7.23 1.60
CA PRO A 22 7.18 -8.17 2.62
C PRO A 22 5.75 -8.69 2.42
N ASP A 23 5.56 -10.00 2.54
CA ASP A 23 4.27 -10.66 2.37
C ASP A 23 3.16 -10.10 3.29
N TYR A 24 3.49 -9.76 4.53
CA TYR A 24 2.51 -9.22 5.48
C TYR A 24 1.98 -7.83 5.07
N LEU A 25 2.77 -7.06 4.30
CA LEU A 25 2.32 -5.79 3.71
C LEU A 25 1.51 -6.07 2.44
N ALA A 26 1.95 -7.00 1.60
CA ALA A 26 1.22 -7.42 0.41
C ALA A 26 -0.21 -7.86 0.74
N VAL A 27 -0.38 -8.70 1.75
CA VAL A 27 -1.70 -9.16 2.21
C VAL A 27 -2.61 -7.98 2.56
N GLN A 28 -2.11 -6.99 3.29
CA GLN A 28 -2.90 -5.80 3.68
C GLN A 28 -3.27 -4.92 2.47
N VAL A 29 -2.33 -4.71 1.54
CA VAL A 29 -2.57 -3.92 0.33
C VAL A 29 -3.61 -4.60 -0.57
N ILE A 30 -3.55 -5.93 -0.70
CA ILE A 30 -4.52 -6.72 -1.44
C ILE A 30 -5.89 -6.70 -0.76
N GLU A 31 -5.98 -6.80 0.57
CA GLU A 31 -7.25 -6.66 1.30
C GLU A 31 -7.93 -5.31 1.00
N ILE A 32 -7.15 -4.23 0.98
CA ILE A 32 -7.65 -2.89 0.61
C ILE A 32 -8.13 -2.88 -0.85
N ALA A 33 -7.37 -3.48 -1.77
CA ALA A 33 -7.73 -3.54 -3.18
C ALA A 33 -9.04 -4.32 -3.43
N ASP A 34 -9.23 -5.43 -2.70
CA ASP A 34 -10.43 -6.27 -2.77
C ASP A 34 -11.65 -5.63 -2.10
N ASN A 35 -11.43 -4.71 -1.16
CA ASN A 35 -12.48 -3.99 -0.43
C ASN A 35 -12.48 -2.48 -0.73
N ILE A 36 -12.03 -2.09 -1.93
CA ILE A 36 -11.75 -0.68 -2.27
C ILE A 36 -12.93 0.26 -2.05
N GLU A 37 -14.16 -0.24 -2.16
CA GLU A 37 -15.39 0.53 -1.95
C GLU A 37 -15.49 1.09 -0.52
N LEU A 38 -14.95 0.37 0.46
CA LEU A 38 -14.88 0.80 1.86
C LEU A 38 -13.90 1.96 2.08
N TYR A 39 -13.04 2.26 1.11
CA TYR A 39 -12.00 3.28 1.18
C TYR A 39 -12.21 4.42 0.17
N SER A 40 -13.42 4.52 -0.39
CA SER A 40 -13.79 5.55 -1.38
C SER A 40 -13.68 6.99 -0.87
N SER A 41 -13.61 7.20 0.45
CA SER A 41 -13.41 8.50 1.10
C SER A 41 -11.95 9.00 1.04
N VAL A 42 -10.98 8.14 0.71
CA VAL A 42 -9.55 8.46 0.77
C VAL A 42 -8.76 8.15 -0.52
N PRO A 43 -9.23 8.57 -1.70
CA PRO A 43 -8.57 8.26 -2.97
C PRO A 43 -7.11 8.72 -3.02
N ASN A 44 -6.79 9.87 -2.42
CA ASN A 44 -5.42 10.39 -2.37
C ASN A 44 -4.48 9.51 -1.54
N LEU A 45 -4.98 8.86 -0.48
CA LEU A 45 -4.16 7.95 0.33
C LEU A 45 -3.92 6.63 -0.40
N LEU A 46 -4.90 6.15 -1.18
CA LEU A 46 -4.76 4.96 -2.01
C LEU A 46 -3.74 5.19 -3.13
N GLU A 47 -3.77 6.34 -3.79
CA GLU A 47 -2.73 6.72 -4.77
C GLU A 47 -1.34 6.81 -4.15
N LYS A 48 -1.24 7.39 -2.96
CA LYS A 48 0.02 7.44 -2.21
C LYS A 48 0.51 6.04 -1.84
N LEU A 49 -0.37 5.15 -1.43
CA LEU A 49 -0.04 3.75 -1.14
C LEU A 49 0.52 3.04 -2.39
N ILE A 50 -0.09 3.22 -3.56
CA ILE A 50 0.42 2.67 -4.83
C ILE A 50 1.86 3.11 -5.08
N PHE A 51 2.12 4.43 -4.98
CA PHE A 51 3.46 4.97 -5.18
C PHE A 51 4.46 4.38 -4.18
N MET A 52 4.09 4.31 -2.91
CA MET A 52 4.92 3.80 -1.84
C MET A 52 5.27 2.30 -1.99
N VAL A 53 4.34 1.50 -2.51
CA VAL A 53 4.61 0.07 -2.80
C VAL A 53 5.59 -0.07 -3.97
N LEU A 54 5.44 0.74 -5.03
CA LEU A 54 6.35 0.74 -6.18
C LEU A 54 7.75 1.28 -5.86
N ASP A 55 7.84 2.22 -4.92
CA ASP A 55 9.08 2.84 -4.44
C ASP A 55 9.69 2.11 -3.24
N TYR A 56 9.17 0.92 -2.89
CA TYR A 56 9.65 0.16 -1.76
C TYR A 56 11.12 -0.23 -1.95
N ASN A 57 11.93 -0.03 -0.90
CA ASN A 57 13.33 -0.40 -0.88
C ASN A 57 13.70 -1.00 0.48
N THR A 58 14.20 -2.24 0.49
CA THR A 58 14.63 -2.97 1.70
C THR A 58 15.70 -2.20 2.49
N TYR A 59 16.54 -1.46 1.79
CA TYR A 59 17.66 -0.70 2.36
C TYR A 59 17.33 0.78 2.57
N ALA A 60 16.06 1.19 2.50
CA ALA A 60 15.63 2.59 2.62
C ALA A 60 16.14 3.30 3.88
N GLU A 61 16.40 2.54 4.96
CA GLU A 61 16.86 3.08 6.26
C GLU A 61 18.32 2.71 6.60
N THR A 62 19.05 2.05 5.69
CA THR A 62 20.41 1.53 5.97
C THR A 62 21.51 2.59 5.80
N CYS A 63 21.23 3.71 5.12
CA CYS A 63 22.19 4.78 4.83
C CYS A 63 21.78 6.14 5.44
N CYS A 64 22.72 7.09 5.48
CA CYS A 64 22.48 8.46 5.96
C CYS A 64 21.42 9.23 5.15
N GLU A 65 21.10 8.76 3.95
CA GLU A 65 20.07 9.31 3.06
C GLU A 65 19.00 8.25 2.83
N LYS A 66 17.73 8.68 2.79
CA LYS A 66 16.58 7.79 2.59
C LYS A 66 16.44 7.46 1.10
N ILE A 67 16.67 6.20 0.75
CA ILE A 67 16.71 5.73 -0.66
C ILE A 67 15.37 5.07 -1.06
N GLY A 68 14.27 5.79 -0.83
CA GLY A 68 12.92 5.32 -1.17
C GLY A 68 12.04 5.03 0.04
N THR A 69 11.03 4.19 -0.15
CA THR A 69 10.01 3.91 0.85
C THR A 69 10.37 2.70 1.71
N SER A 70 10.35 2.85 3.04
CA SER A 70 10.58 1.74 3.97
C SER A 70 9.29 1.02 4.35
N HIS A 71 9.42 -0.19 4.89
CA HIS A 71 8.29 -0.95 5.42
C HIS A 71 7.52 -0.15 6.50
N MET A 72 8.23 0.59 7.36
CA MET A 72 7.63 1.43 8.41
C MET A 72 6.76 2.56 7.86
N ASP A 73 7.12 3.13 6.71
CA ASP A 73 6.31 4.16 6.06
C ASP A 73 5.01 3.57 5.51
N ILE A 74 5.09 2.38 4.90
CA ILE A 74 3.93 1.66 4.35
C ILE A 74 2.98 1.26 5.47
N GLU A 75 3.49 0.74 6.59
CA GLU A 75 2.65 0.48 7.77
C GLU A 75 1.95 1.73 8.27
N ARG A 76 2.65 2.87 8.29
CA ARG A 76 2.08 4.14 8.75
C ARG A 76 0.92 4.57 7.85
N ILE A 77 1.08 4.50 6.53
CA ILE A 77 -0.02 4.88 5.61
C ILE A 77 -1.17 3.89 5.67
N LEU A 78 -0.90 2.58 5.79
CA LEU A 78 -1.93 1.55 5.95
C LEU A 78 -2.78 1.80 7.19
N ARG A 79 -2.16 2.11 8.34
CA ARG A 79 -2.89 2.48 9.56
C ARG A 79 -3.84 3.66 9.34
N VAL A 80 -3.39 4.71 8.63
CA VAL A 80 -4.23 5.89 8.31
C VAL A 80 -5.36 5.54 7.34
N ILE A 81 -5.12 4.69 6.34
CA ILE A 81 -6.17 4.25 5.42
C ILE A 81 -7.25 3.46 6.19
N HIS A 82 -6.84 2.55 7.09
CA HIS A 82 -7.77 1.77 7.88
C HIS A 82 -8.63 2.60 8.84
N THR A 83 -8.15 3.76 9.32
CA THR A 83 -9.00 4.66 10.14
C THR A 83 -10.15 5.28 9.34
N HIS A 84 -10.09 5.25 8.01
CA HIS A 84 -11.13 5.78 7.13
C HIS A 84 -12.01 4.68 6.50
N LYS A 85 -11.82 3.42 6.92
CA LYS A 85 -12.64 2.29 6.47
C LYS A 85 -14.11 2.56 6.82
N ALA A 86 -14.96 2.61 5.80
CA ALA A 86 -16.40 2.68 6.01
C ALA A 86 -16.89 1.41 6.73
N VAL A 87 -17.75 1.59 7.73
CA VAL A 87 -18.46 0.47 8.35
C VAL A 87 -19.54 0.02 7.37
N LYS A 88 -19.46 -1.23 6.92
CA LYS A 88 -20.52 -1.82 6.09
C LYS A 88 -21.79 -1.87 6.95
N PRO A 89 -22.92 -1.26 6.53
CA PRO A 89 -24.17 -1.49 7.23
C PRO A 89 -24.49 -2.99 7.12
N GLU A 90 -24.74 -3.60 8.28
CA GLU A 90 -25.15 -4.99 8.45
C GLU A 90 -26.51 -5.31 7.82
#